data_AF-A0A7L9AND0-F1
#
_entry.id   AF-A0A7L9AND0-F1
#
_cell.length_a   1.000
_cell.length_b   1.000
_cell.length_c   1.000
_cell.angle_alpha   90.00
_cell.angle_beta   90.00
_cell.angle_gamma   90.00
#
_symmetry.space_group_name_H-M   'P 1'
#
loop_
_entity.id
_entity.type
_entity.pdbx_description
1 polymer ?
#
loop_
_entity_poly.entity_id
_entity_poly.type
_entity_poly.pdbx_seq_one_letter_code
_entity_poly.pdbx_strand_id
1 'polypeptide(L)'
;IREDNFTPKVTKLPSPLTLTPYHCDTEIYEVDRNISDVSVALENVPCVNPLKPIRSKPSEAVMCAVAELSEERLIETSNVTEKLLECDKIDMLPTIKNLGEVVKNIKKGKRERIAKISGLTLDIDKAKKFIPGQHVNTPQG
;
A
#
# COMPACT_ATOMS: atom_id res chain seq x y z
N ILE A 1 14.59 -33.53 -47.75
CA ILE A 1 13.77 -32.54 -47.02
C ILE A 1 13.19 -31.64 -48.08
N ARG A 2 11.87 -31.63 -48.28
CA ARG A 2 11.23 -30.86 -49.35
C ARG A 2 11.40 -29.37 -49.03
N GLU A 3 11.93 -28.63 -50.00
CA GLU A 3 11.99 -27.18 -49.95
C GLU A 3 10.57 -26.63 -50.11
N ASP A 4 9.89 -26.43 -48.98
CA ASP A 4 8.66 -25.66 -48.95
C ASP A 4 9.00 -24.22 -49.35
N ASN A 5 8.55 -23.82 -50.54
CA ASN A 5 8.69 -22.47 -51.08
C ASN A 5 8.05 -21.46 -50.12
N PHE A 6 8.84 -20.91 -49.20
CA PHE A 6 8.43 -19.83 -48.32
C PHE A 6 8.25 -18.56 -49.16
N THR A 7 6.99 -18.25 -49.48
CA THR A 7 6.62 -17.00 -50.14
C THR A 7 6.37 -15.96 -49.05
N PRO A 8 7.25 -14.95 -48.89
CA PRO A 8 7.06 -13.92 -47.88
C PRO A 8 5.79 -13.13 -48.21
N LYS A 9 4.79 -13.22 -47.32
CA LYS A 9 3.50 -12.50 -47.46
C LYS A 9 3.63 -10.98 -47.31
N VAL A 10 4.80 -10.49 -46.91
CA VAL A 10 5.09 -9.07 -46.72
C VAL A 10 6.14 -8.66 -47.74
N THR A 11 5.67 -8.05 -48.83
CA THR A 11 6.51 -7.60 -49.96
C THR A 11 6.95 -6.15 -49.84
N LYS A 12 6.45 -5.42 -48.83
CA LYS A 12 6.77 -4.01 -48.62
C LYS A 12 6.67 -3.65 -47.13
N LEU A 13 7.68 -2.95 -46.63
CA LEU A 13 7.66 -2.35 -45.30
C LEU A 13 6.68 -1.15 -45.30
N PRO A 14 5.95 -0.91 -44.20
CA PRO A 14 5.10 0.27 -44.09
C PRO A 14 5.96 1.53 -44.21
N SER A 15 5.46 2.50 -44.96
CA SER A 15 6.13 3.80 -45.11
C SER A 15 5.99 4.61 -43.82
N PRO A 16 7.04 5.35 -43.39
CA PRO A 16 6.95 6.24 -42.25
C PRO A 16 5.78 7.22 -42.39
N LEU A 17 4.99 7.36 -41.34
CA LEU A 17 3.90 8.33 -41.29
C LEU A 17 4.45 9.65 -40.75
N THR A 18 4.47 10.68 -41.58
CA THR A 18 4.83 12.03 -41.16
C THR A 18 3.63 12.63 -40.42
N LEU A 19 3.66 12.59 -39.09
CA LEU A 19 2.64 13.20 -38.24
C LEU A 19 3.04 14.63 -37.90
N THR A 20 2.12 15.58 -38.09
CA THR A 20 2.27 16.93 -37.57
C THR A 20 2.03 16.90 -36.06
N PRO A 21 2.96 17.38 -35.22
CA PRO A 21 2.76 17.43 -33.78
C PRO A 21 1.54 18.31 -33.45
N TYR A 22 0.60 17.76 -32.69
CA TYR A 22 -0.48 18.56 -32.13
C TYR A 22 0.07 19.40 -30.97
N HIS A 23 -0.15 20.71 -31.01
CA HIS A 23 0.24 21.61 -29.94
C HIS A 23 -0.92 21.65 -28.93
N CYS A 24 -0.75 20.96 -27.80
CA CYS A 24 -1.70 21.06 -26.70
C CYS A 24 -1.55 22.43 -26.02
N ASP A 25 -2.67 23.05 -25.67
CA ASP A 25 -2.66 24.19 -24.77
C ASP A 25 -2.03 23.75 -23.43
N THR A 26 -1.11 24.55 -22.91
CA THR A 26 -0.49 24.26 -21.60
C THR A 26 -1.53 24.53 -20.53
N GLU A 27 -2.16 23.48 -20.01
CA GLU A 27 -2.84 23.57 -18.72
C GLU A 27 -1.79 23.96 -17.68
N ILE A 28 -2.03 25.05 -16.95
CA ILE A 28 -1.18 25.40 -15.81
C ILE A 28 -1.46 24.36 -14.73
N TYR A 29 -0.66 23.30 -14.72
CA TYR A 29 -0.67 22.34 -13.62
C TYR A 29 -0.10 23.05 -12.39
N GLU A 30 -0.97 23.41 -11.45
CA GLU A 30 -0.52 23.78 -10.12
C GLU A 30 0.10 22.54 -9.47
N VAL A 31 1.39 22.63 -9.14
CA VAL A 31 2.06 21.60 -8.36
C VAL A 31 1.42 21.63 -6.98
N ASP A 32 0.80 20.51 -6.58
CA ASP A 32 0.36 20.35 -5.20
C ASP A 32 1.56 20.63 -4.29
N ARG A 33 1.45 21.66 -3.45
CA ARG A 33 2.51 22.06 -2.52
C ARG A 33 2.92 20.94 -1.58
N ASN A 34 2.07 19.93 -1.38
CA ASN A 34 2.39 18.73 -0.61
C ASN A 34 3.30 17.73 -1.36
N ILE A 35 3.49 17.88 -2.67
CA ILE A 35 4.33 16.99 -3.51
C ILE A 35 5.75 17.58 -3.68
N SER A 36 5.92 18.89 -3.60
CA SER A 36 7.19 19.57 -3.89
C SER A 36 8.33 19.21 -2.93
N ASP A 37 8.03 19.00 -1.64
CA ASP A 37 9.03 18.72 -0.61
C ASP A 37 9.49 17.25 -0.55
N VAL A 38 8.94 16.37 -1.41
CA VAL A 38 9.29 14.92 -1.44
C VAL A 38 9.97 14.52 -2.74
N SER A 39 10.49 15.47 -3.52
CA SER A 39 11.32 15.16 -4.68
C SER A 39 12.79 15.20 -4.31
N VAL A 40 13.41 14.03 -4.21
CA VAL A 40 14.86 13.88 -4.04
C VAL A 40 15.51 13.91 -5.42
N ALA A 41 16.70 14.50 -5.53
CA ALA A 41 17.49 14.46 -6.75
C ALA A 41 17.63 13.01 -7.27
N LEU A 42 17.59 12.83 -8.59
CA LEU A 42 17.85 11.54 -9.23
C LEU A 42 19.34 11.18 -9.08
N GLU A 43 19.71 10.67 -7.91
CA GLU A 43 21.03 10.13 -7.67
C GLU A 43 21.20 8.78 -8.39
N ASN A 44 22.41 8.49 -8.85
CA ASN A 44 22.73 7.19 -9.43
C ASN A 44 22.57 6.09 -8.38
N VAL A 45 21.46 5.36 -8.43
CA VAL A 45 21.25 4.18 -7.61
C VAL A 45 22.11 3.05 -8.18
N PRO A 46 22.98 2.40 -7.40
CA PRO A 46 23.73 1.25 -7.87
C PRO A 46 22.75 0.20 -8.40
N CYS A 47 23.07 -0.38 -9.56
CA CYS A 47 22.24 -1.37 -10.23
C CYS A 47 22.23 -2.66 -9.41
N VAL A 48 21.41 -2.68 -8.35
CA VAL A 48 21.13 -3.89 -7.58
C VAL A 48 20.33 -4.84 -8.46
N ASN A 49 20.53 -6.14 -8.25
CA ASN A 49 19.75 -7.17 -8.94
C ASN A 49 18.27 -6.79 -8.93
N PRO A 50 17.54 -6.96 -10.06
CA PRO A 50 16.13 -6.62 -10.14
C PRO A 50 15.39 -7.19 -8.93
N LEU A 51 14.79 -6.31 -8.13
CA LEU A 51 13.96 -6.72 -7.01
C LEU A 51 12.92 -7.68 -7.56
N LYS A 52 12.92 -8.92 -7.08
CA LYS A 52 11.90 -9.90 -7.49
C LYS A 52 10.57 -9.39 -6.94
N PRO A 53 9.59 -9.08 -7.80
CA PRO A 53 8.28 -8.67 -7.32
C PRO A 53 7.73 -9.77 -6.43
N ILE A 54 7.21 -9.39 -5.26
CA ILE A 54 6.47 -10.31 -4.41
C ILE A 54 5.23 -10.75 -5.20
N ARG A 55 5.25 -11.99 -5.69
CA ARG A 55 4.13 -12.59 -6.43
C ARG A 55 3.08 -13.21 -5.50
N SER A 56 3.27 -13.14 -4.18
CA SER A 56 2.28 -13.67 -3.24
C SER A 56 1.05 -12.78 -3.26
N LYS A 57 0.00 -13.26 -3.92
CA LYS A 57 -1.33 -12.66 -3.83
C LYS A 57 -1.88 -12.93 -2.41
N PRO A 58 -2.50 -11.93 -1.75
CA PRO A 58 -3.25 -12.20 -0.52
C PRO A 58 -4.32 -13.26 -0.79
N SER A 59 -4.71 -14.03 0.23
CA SER A 59 -5.78 -14.99 0.07
C SER A 59 -7.08 -14.29 -0.32
N GLU A 60 -7.94 -14.99 -1.07
CA GLU A 60 -9.22 -14.45 -1.52
C GLU A 60 -10.10 -13.99 -0.35
N ALA A 61 -10.08 -14.73 0.76
CA ALA A 61 -10.76 -14.35 2.00
C ALA A 61 -10.32 -12.98 2.55
N VAL A 62 -9.04 -12.63 2.46
CA VAL A 62 -8.54 -11.32 2.90
C VAL A 62 -9.00 -10.23 1.93
N MET A 63 -8.98 -10.48 0.62
CA MET A 63 -9.44 -9.50 -0.36
C MET A 63 -10.95 -9.24 -0.25
N CYS A 64 -11.76 -10.28 -0.05
CA CYS A 64 -13.20 -10.14 0.20
C CYS A 64 -13.47 -9.36 1.49
N ALA A 65 -12.79 -9.68 2.59
CA ALA A 65 -12.96 -8.97 3.85
C ALA A 65 -12.58 -7.47 3.75
N VAL A 66 -11.59 -7.13 2.92
CA VAL A 66 -11.24 -5.73 2.65
C VAL A 66 -12.24 -5.04 1.72
N ALA A 67 -12.85 -5.77 0.78
CA ALA A 67 -13.88 -5.21 -0.11
C ALA A 67 -15.22 -4.99 0.62
N GLU A 68 -15.55 -5.81 1.61
CA GLU A 68 -16.79 -5.76 2.40
C GLU A 68 -16.70 -4.83 3.63
N LEU A 69 -15.60 -4.09 3.77
CA LEU A 69 -15.41 -3.11 4.84
C LEU A 69 -16.43 -1.98 4.71
N SER A 70 -17.27 -1.81 5.75
CA SER A 70 -18.30 -0.77 5.73
C SER A 70 -17.71 0.63 5.95
N GLU A 71 -18.38 1.64 5.41
CA GLU A 71 -17.96 3.05 5.52
C GLU A 71 -17.86 3.50 6.98
N GLU A 72 -18.79 3.06 7.84
CA GLU A 72 -18.79 3.41 9.26
C GLU A 72 -17.51 2.94 9.95
N ARG A 73 -16.94 1.81 9.53
CA ARG A 73 -15.68 1.28 10.08
C ARG A 73 -14.48 2.09 9.65
N LEU A 74 -14.48 2.63 8.43
CA LEU A 74 -13.44 3.53 7.95
C LEU A 74 -13.49 4.88 8.69
N ILE A 75 -14.70 5.37 8.98
CA ILE A 75 -14.89 6.61 9.78
C ILE A 75 -14.48 6.38 11.25
N GLU A 76 -14.74 5.20 11.82
CA GLU A 76 -14.30 4.87 13.18
C GLU A 76 -12.77 4.97 13.31
N THR A 77 -12.01 4.54 12.29
CA THR A 77 -10.54 4.53 12.28
C THR A 77 -9.91 5.81 11.69
N SER A 78 -10.71 6.81 11.30
CA SER A 78 -10.17 8.12 10.90
C SER A 78 -9.56 8.87 12.10
N ASN A 79 -8.54 9.70 11.85
CA ASN A 79 -7.92 10.59 12.85
C ASN A 79 -7.59 9.91 14.19
N VAL A 80 -7.04 8.69 14.14
CA VAL A 80 -6.77 7.88 15.35
C VAL A 80 -5.94 8.64 16.38
N THR A 81 -4.93 9.39 15.93
CA THR A 81 -4.04 10.15 16.80
C THR A 81 -4.78 11.21 17.60
N GLU A 82 -5.68 11.98 16.97
CA GLU A 82 -6.50 13.00 17.63
C GLU A 82 -7.44 12.38 18.66
N LYS A 83 -8.18 11.33 18.26
CA LYS A 83 -9.10 10.59 19.13
C LYS A 83 -8.40 9.97 20.34
N LEU A 84 -7.18 9.46 20.17
CA LEU A 84 -6.39 8.90 21.28
C LEU A 84 -5.78 9.99 22.17
N LEU A 85 -5.43 11.14 21.60
CA LEU A 85 -4.94 12.29 22.36
C LEU A 85 -6.03 12.86 23.28
N GLU A 86 -7.26 13.01 22.77
CA GLU A 86 -8.42 13.45 23.58
C GLU A 86 -8.73 12.52 24.77
N CYS A 87 -8.38 11.24 24.64
CA CYS A 87 -8.58 10.23 25.67
C CYS A 87 -7.34 9.97 26.53
N ASP A 88 -6.26 10.73 26.36
CA ASP A 88 -4.96 10.56 27.04
C ASP A 88 -4.39 9.12 26.93
N LYS A 89 -4.49 8.54 25.73
CA LYS A 89 -4.09 7.15 25.42
C LYS A 89 -3.10 7.04 24.26
N ILE A 90 -2.47 8.14 23.89
CA ILE A 90 -1.55 8.19 22.75
C ILE A 90 -0.33 7.27 22.93
N ASP A 91 0.12 7.09 24.18
CA ASP A 91 1.25 6.22 24.54
C ASP A 91 0.97 4.72 24.31
N MET A 92 -0.30 4.35 24.09
CA MET A 92 -0.67 2.99 23.71
C MET A 92 -0.28 2.69 22.26
N LEU A 93 0.01 3.68 21.42
CA LEU A 93 0.43 3.41 20.05
C LEU A 93 1.81 2.71 20.01
N PRO A 94 1.99 1.71 19.13
CA PRO A 94 3.29 1.11 18.90
C PRO A 94 4.23 2.12 18.22
N THR A 95 5.49 2.13 18.64
CA THR A 95 6.56 2.88 17.97
C THR A 95 7.37 1.94 17.09
N ILE A 96 8.26 2.50 16.25
CA ILE A 96 9.10 1.70 15.33
C ILE A 96 9.95 0.65 16.05
N LYS A 97 10.35 0.93 17.31
CA LYS A 97 11.11 -0.01 18.16
C LYS A 97 10.30 -1.28 18.49
N ASN A 98 8.98 -1.15 18.57
CA ASN A 98 8.08 -2.23 18.95
C ASN A 98 7.66 -3.10 17.75
N LEU A 99 8.01 -2.72 16.52
CA LEU A 99 7.49 -3.33 15.30
C LEU A 99 7.77 -4.84 15.24
N GLY A 100 8.98 -5.27 15.60
CA GLY A 100 9.34 -6.70 15.60
C GLY A 100 8.48 -7.52 16.56
N GLU A 101 8.26 -7.02 17.77
CA GLU A 101 7.42 -7.67 18.78
C GLU A 101 5.93 -7.61 18.44
N VAL A 102 5.46 -6.53 17.78
CA VAL A 102 4.11 -6.44 17.22
C VAL A 102 3.88 -7.58 16.23
N VAL A 103 4.75 -7.74 15.23
CA VAL A 103 4.59 -8.76 14.20
C VAL A 103 4.64 -10.17 14.80
N LYS A 104 5.54 -10.40 15.75
CA LYS A 104 5.70 -11.69 16.43
C LYS A 104 4.49 -12.07 17.28
N ASN A 105 3.88 -11.10 17.96
CA ASN A 105 2.80 -11.35 18.92
C ASN A 105 1.41 -11.01 18.37
N ILE A 106 1.27 -10.59 17.11
CA ILE A 106 -0.01 -10.16 16.53
C ILE A 106 -1.14 -11.18 16.69
N LYS A 107 -0.82 -12.49 16.70
CA LYS A 107 -1.79 -13.57 16.90
C LYS A 107 -2.29 -13.71 18.34
N LYS A 108 -1.55 -13.18 19.32
CA LYS A 108 -1.86 -13.26 20.75
C LYS A 108 -2.67 -12.06 21.25
N GLY A 109 -2.93 -11.09 20.38
CA GLY A 109 -3.63 -9.87 20.74
C GLY A 109 -5.09 -10.12 21.07
N LYS A 110 -5.64 -9.22 21.89
CA LYS A 110 -7.06 -9.21 22.25
C LYS A 110 -7.76 -8.09 21.51
N ARG A 111 -8.87 -8.39 20.85
CA ARG A 111 -9.71 -7.37 20.20
C ARG A 111 -10.42 -6.56 21.26
N GLU A 112 -10.20 -5.25 21.24
CA GLU A 112 -10.80 -4.32 22.18
C GLU A 112 -11.11 -3.01 21.48
N ARG A 113 -12.01 -2.23 22.09
CA ARG A 113 -12.38 -0.90 21.61
C ARG A 113 -11.79 0.14 22.54
N ILE A 114 -10.89 0.99 22.05
CA ILE A 114 -10.24 2.05 22.82
C ILE A 114 -10.57 3.39 22.15
N ALA A 115 -11.01 4.39 22.93
CA ALA A 115 -11.40 5.71 22.41
C ALA A 115 -12.43 5.64 21.26
N LYS A 116 -13.38 4.69 21.34
CA LYS A 116 -14.38 4.37 20.30
C LYS A 116 -13.78 3.80 18.99
N ILE A 117 -12.48 3.56 18.92
CA ILE A 117 -11.79 2.93 17.80
C ILE A 117 -11.68 1.42 18.06
N SER A 118 -12.07 0.62 17.08
CA SER A 118 -11.91 -0.83 17.13
C SER A 118 -10.48 -1.22 16.74
N GLY A 119 -9.86 -2.14 17.47
CA GLY A 119 -8.50 -2.58 17.18
C GLY A 119 -8.04 -3.77 18.01
N LEU A 120 -6.73 -3.99 18.02
CA LEU A 120 -6.08 -5.12 18.67
C LEU A 120 -5.11 -4.62 19.75
N THR A 121 -5.33 -5.01 20.99
CA THR A 121 -4.41 -4.75 22.11
C THR A 121 -3.42 -5.91 22.26
N LEU A 122 -2.13 -5.59 22.35
CA LEU A 122 -1.01 -6.51 22.56
C LEU A 122 -0.24 -6.12 23.81
N ASP A 123 0.19 -7.10 24.60
CA ASP A 123 1.17 -6.88 25.66
C ASP A 123 2.58 -7.02 25.08
N ILE A 124 3.33 -5.91 25.06
CA ILE A 124 4.72 -5.84 24.59
C ILE A 124 5.55 -5.22 25.71
N ASP A 125 6.57 -5.94 26.18
CA ASP A 125 7.49 -5.47 27.24
C ASP A 125 6.79 -4.93 28.50
N LYS A 126 5.74 -5.63 28.96
CA LYS A 126 4.89 -5.27 30.10
C LYS A 126 4.05 -4.00 29.92
N ALA A 127 4.02 -3.42 28.72
CA ALA A 127 3.16 -2.32 28.35
C ALA A 127 2.07 -2.78 27.36
N LYS A 128 0.86 -2.24 27.51
CA LYS A 128 -0.23 -2.47 26.57
C LYS A 128 -0.07 -1.57 25.35
N LYS A 129 0.02 -2.18 24.18
CA LYS A 129 0.07 -1.50 22.88
C LYS A 129 -1.20 -1.78 22.08
N PHE A 130 -1.77 -0.74 21.50
CA PHE A 130 -3.02 -0.78 20.77
C PHE A 130 -2.76 -0.54 19.28
N ILE A 131 -3.19 -1.50 18.46
CA ILE A 131 -3.13 -1.43 17.00
C ILE A 131 -4.53 -1.07 16.51
N PRO A 132 -4.76 0.21 16.16
CA PRO A 132 -6.06 0.64 15.67
C PRO A 132 -6.37 0.02 14.32
N GLY A 133 -7.65 -0.26 14.06
CA GLY A 133 -8.09 -0.75 12.75
C GLY A 133 -7.75 -2.21 12.46
N GLN A 134 -7.16 -2.97 13.38
CA GLN A 134 -6.99 -4.41 13.20
C GLN A 134 -8.28 -5.15 13.58
N HIS A 135 -9.18 -5.32 12.60
CA HIS A 135 -10.53 -5.85 12.81
C HIS A 135 -10.86 -7.10 11.98
N VAL A 136 -10.09 -7.39 10.93
CA VAL A 136 -10.32 -8.56 10.06
C VAL A 136 -9.77 -9.83 10.70
N ASN A 137 -10.61 -10.87 10.78
CA ASN A 137 -10.17 -12.21 11.17
C ASN A 137 -9.43 -12.85 9.99
N THR A 138 -8.11 -12.74 9.94
CA THR A 138 -7.36 -13.58 9.00
C THR A 138 -7.12 -14.96 9.63
N PRO A 139 -7.04 -16.05 8.85
CA PRO A 139 -6.70 -17.38 9.37
C PRO A 139 -5.34 -17.41 10.09
N GLN A 140 -4.50 -16.40 9.86
CA GLN A 140 -3.17 -16.28 10.45
C GLN A 140 -3.11 -15.28 11.61
N GLY A 141 -4.19 -14.60 11.97
CA GLY A 141 -4.22 -13.51 12.97
C GLY A 141 -4.85 -12.25 12.42
#